data_AF-A0A2U1S161-F1
#
_entry.id   AF-A0A2U1S161-F1
#
_cell.length_a   1.000
_cell.length_b   1.000
_cell.length_c   1.000
_cell.angle_alpha   90.00
_cell.angle_beta   90.00
_cell.angle_gamma   90.00
#
_symmetry.space_group_name_H-M   'P 1'
#
loop_
_entity.id
_entity.type
_entity.pdbx_description
1 polymer ?
#
loop_
_entity_poly.entity_id
_entity_poly.type
_entity_poly.pdbx_seq_one_letter_code
_entity_poly.pdbx_strand_id
1 'polypeptide(L)'
;MSVVGLIAGACMWSRPAQAAIFTAYSAPVLRAGSGHTTQHAQLLEQELQDWRQRRDAIDAQIAAIDIRLKEPTLTEADRQVLEGRRSKLEVERKDVDGWIKMIFQRLIHVP
;
A
#
# COMPACT_ATOMS: atom_id res chain seq x y z
N MET A 1 -57.54 27.34 -25.47
CA MET A 1 -57.44 27.31 -23.99
C MET A 1 -56.48 26.18 -23.64
N SER A 2 -55.16 26.46 -23.60
CA SER A 2 -54.36 26.72 -22.37
C SER A 2 -54.23 25.43 -21.52
N VAL A 3 -53.06 24.87 -21.16
CA VAL A 3 -51.73 25.44 -20.84
C VAL A 3 -50.63 24.41 -21.15
N VAL A 4 -49.50 24.91 -21.67
CA VAL A 4 -48.24 24.22 -21.94
C VAL A 4 -47.46 24.02 -20.64
N GLY A 5 -47.09 22.78 -20.32
CA GLY A 5 -46.21 22.44 -19.19
C GLY A 5 -44.74 22.51 -19.56
N LEU A 6 -44.10 23.60 -19.14
CA LEU A 6 -42.66 23.90 -19.19
C LEU A 6 -41.88 23.07 -18.15
N ILE A 7 -40.86 22.31 -18.58
CA ILE A 7 -39.65 22.08 -17.76
C ILE A 7 -38.43 22.05 -18.69
N ALA A 8 -37.84 23.23 -18.89
CA ALA A 8 -36.51 23.38 -19.47
C ALA A 8 -35.47 23.13 -18.37
N GLY A 9 -34.73 22.02 -18.47
CA GLY A 9 -33.59 21.73 -17.60
C GLY A 9 -32.38 22.55 -18.00
N ALA A 10 -32.29 23.79 -17.52
CA ALA A 10 -31.08 24.61 -17.62
C ALA A 10 -30.15 24.32 -16.42
N CYS A 11 -29.16 23.46 -16.60
CA CYS A 11 -28.04 23.34 -15.66
C CYS A 11 -27.00 24.43 -15.95
N MET A 12 -27.28 25.67 -15.54
CA MET A 12 -26.24 26.69 -15.33
C MET A 12 -25.81 26.64 -13.86
N TRP A 13 -24.73 25.89 -13.58
CA TRP A 13 -24.04 25.98 -12.30
C TRP A 13 -22.98 27.07 -12.40
N SER A 14 -23.34 28.28 -11.99
CA SER A 14 -22.41 29.38 -11.71
C SER A 14 -22.32 29.59 -10.21
N ARG A 15 -21.14 29.32 -9.63
CA ARG A 15 -20.75 29.69 -8.25
C ARG A 15 -19.22 29.74 -8.14
N PRO A 16 -18.64 30.52 -7.21
CA PRO A 16 -18.26 31.91 -7.46
C PRO A 16 -16.74 32.11 -7.44
N ALA A 17 -16.31 33.26 -7.98
CA ALA A 17 -14.95 33.77 -7.94
C ALA A 17 -14.40 33.77 -6.51
N GLN A 18 -13.31 33.04 -6.31
CA GLN A 18 -12.57 33.02 -5.06
C GLN A 18 -11.89 34.38 -4.88
N ALA A 19 -12.29 35.07 -3.82
CA ALA A 19 -11.77 36.37 -3.44
C ALA A 19 -10.25 36.31 -3.24
N ALA A 20 -9.55 37.18 -3.97
CA ALA A 20 -8.17 37.51 -3.69
C ALA A 20 -8.09 38.24 -2.34
N ILE A 21 -7.40 37.65 -1.37
CA ILE A 21 -6.82 38.41 -0.27
C ILE A 21 -5.34 38.60 -0.61
N PHE A 22 -5.05 39.81 -1.04
CA PHE A 22 -3.73 40.39 -1.16
C PHE A 22 -3.23 40.78 0.24
N THR A 23 -2.07 40.28 0.68
CA THR A 23 -1.07 41.11 1.39
C THR A 23 0.26 40.38 1.57
N ALA A 24 1.31 41.13 1.26
CA ALA A 24 2.71 40.72 1.17
C ALA A 24 3.43 40.64 2.53
N TYR A 25 4.65 40.12 2.46
CA TYR A 25 5.73 40.15 3.45
C TYR A 25 5.69 39.12 4.58
N SER A 26 6.33 37.99 4.32
CA SER A 26 7.44 37.49 5.13
C SER A 26 8.31 36.60 4.25
N ALA A 27 9.61 36.85 4.27
CA ALA A 27 10.63 36.19 3.45
C ALA A 27 10.46 34.66 3.39
N PRO A 28 10.91 34.00 2.30
CA PRO A 28 11.12 32.57 2.36
C PRO A 28 12.24 32.34 3.38
N VAL A 29 11.88 32.03 4.63
CA VAL A 29 12.80 31.33 5.50
C VAL A 29 12.92 29.96 4.86
N LEU A 30 13.90 29.85 3.96
CA LEU A 30 14.53 28.61 3.54
C LEU A 30 14.93 27.88 4.82
N ARG A 31 14.00 27.11 5.39
CA ARG A 31 14.33 26.04 6.32
C ARG A 31 14.76 24.85 5.46
N ALA A 32 15.91 25.04 4.80
CA ALA A 32 16.66 23.93 4.25
C ALA A 32 17.07 23.03 5.44
N GLY A 33 16.64 21.78 5.44
CA GLY A 33 17.40 20.74 6.16
C GLY A 33 16.65 19.56 6.80
N SER A 34 15.36 19.62 7.13
CA SER A 34 14.77 18.53 7.97
C SER A 34 13.40 17.98 7.55
N GLY A 35 12.68 18.65 6.65
CA GLY A 35 11.35 18.20 6.20
C GLY A 35 11.40 16.96 5.31
N HIS A 36 12.37 16.91 4.40
CA HIS A 36 12.50 15.83 3.41
C HIS A 36 13.02 14.51 4.01
N THR A 37 13.95 14.57 4.96
CA THR A 37 14.51 13.38 5.62
C THR A 37 13.49 12.67 6.51
N THR A 38 12.68 13.43 7.25
CA THR A 38 11.61 12.87 8.10
C THR A 38 10.51 12.21 7.26
N GLN A 39 10.11 12.82 6.15
CA GLN A 39 9.11 12.23 5.23
C GLN A 39 9.65 10.97 4.53
N HIS A 40 10.93 10.94 4.17
CA HIS A 40 11.54 9.78 3.53
C HIS A 40 11.66 8.58 4.50
N ALA A 41 12.07 8.83 5.75
CA ALA A 41 12.09 7.79 6.78
C ALA A 41 10.69 7.21 7.04
N GLN A 42 9.67 8.07 7.17
CA GLN A 42 8.28 7.64 7.35
C GLN A 42 7.77 6.76 6.20
N LEU A 43 8.11 7.10 4.95
CA LEU A 43 7.75 6.29 3.79
C LEU A 43 8.40 4.90 3.84
N LEU A 44 9.70 4.84 4.16
CA LEU A 44 10.42 3.58 4.28
C LEU A 44 9.93 2.72 5.46
N GLU A 45 9.52 3.33 6.57
CA GLU A 45 8.88 2.63 7.70
C GLU A 45 7.53 2.03 7.29
N GLN A 46 6.73 2.78 6.52
CA GLN A 46 5.47 2.27 5.99
C GLN A 46 5.71 1.10 5.03
N GLU A 47 6.63 1.24 4.07
CA GLU A 47 7.00 0.14 3.16
C GLU A 47 7.49 -1.08 3.95
N LEU A 48 8.33 -0.90 4.97
CA LEU A 48 8.81 -1.99 5.82
C LEU A 48 7.64 -2.72 6.51
N GLN A 49 6.65 -1.98 6.99
CA GLN A 49 5.47 -2.56 7.62
C GLN A 49 4.63 -3.37 6.63
N ASP A 50 4.44 -2.86 5.41
CA ASP A 50 3.70 -3.56 4.36
C ASP A 50 4.37 -4.88 3.97
N TRP A 51 5.70 -4.87 3.82
CA TRP A 51 6.45 -6.10 3.52
C TRP A 51 6.42 -7.11 4.68
N ARG A 52 6.45 -6.64 5.94
CA ARG A 52 6.28 -7.51 7.11
C ARG A 52 4.90 -8.17 7.13
N GLN A 53 3.84 -7.40 6.87
CA GLN A 53 2.49 -7.96 6.77
C GLN A 53 2.39 -9.01 5.65
N ARG A 54 3.03 -8.75 4.51
CA ARG A 54 3.09 -9.73 3.42
C ARG A 54 3.82 -11.01 3.83
N ARG A 55 4.96 -10.91 4.53
CA ARG A 55 5.68 -12.07 5.05
C ARG A 55 4.80 -12.89 5.99
N ASP A 56 4.14 -12.22 6.94
CA ASP A 56 3.29 -12.89 7.92
C ASP A 56 2.10 -13.61 7.24
N ALA A 57 1.55 -13.02 6.16
CA ALA A 57 0.52 -13.66 5.35
C ALA A 57 1.02 -14.90 4.58
N ILE A 58 2.26 -14.87 4.08
CA ILE A 58 2.91 -16.03 3.44
C ILE A 58 3.15 -17.13 4.48
N ASP A 59 3.67 -16.78 5.65
CA ASP A 59 3.93 -17.72 6.75
C ASP A 59 2.64 -18.40 7.22
N ALA A 60 1.53 -17.65 7.30
CA ALA A 60 0.21 -18.22 7.60
C ALA A 60 -0.27 -19.22 6.52
N GLN A 61 -0.03 -18.93 5.24
CA GLN A 61 -0.38 -19.85 4.16
C GLN A 61 0.47 -21.12 4.17
N ILE A 62 1.77 -21.01 4.44
CA ILE A 62 2.67 -22.16 4.58
C ILE A 62 2.19 -23.04 5.75
N ALA A 63 1.91 -22.44 6.91
CA ALA A 63 1.43 -23.17 8.08
C ALA A 63 0.10 -23.90 7.78
N ALA A 64 -0.82 -23.27 7.06
CA ALA A 64 -2.08 -23.90 6.65
C ALA A 64 -1.85 -25.11 5.73
N ILE A 65 -0.89 -25.02 4.80
CA ILE A 65 -0.51 -26.15 3.94
C ILE A 65 0.14 -27.27 4.76
N ASP A 66 1.05 -26.93 5.69
CA ASP A 66 1.72 -27.91 6.55
C ASP A 66 0.75 -28.68 7.45
N ILE A 67 -0.36 -28.04 7.86
CA ILE A 67 -1.46 -28.72 8.57
C ILE A 67 -2.15 -29.71 7.64
N ARG A 68 -2.51 -29.28 6.42
CA ARG A 68 -3.21 -30.13 5.44
C ARG A 68 -2.38 -31.32 4.97
N LEU A 69 -1.06 -31.15 4.84
CA LEU A 69 -0.14 -32.24 4.45
C LEU A 69 -0.09 -33.38 5.48
N LYS A 70 -0.52 -33.13 6.72
CA LYS A 70 -0.60 -34.14 7.79
C LYS A 70 -1.92 -34.91 7.78
N GLU A 71 -2.88 -34.53 6.94
CA GLU A 71 -4.17 -35.22 6.84
C GLU A 71 -3.97 -36.63 6.25
N PRO A 72 -4.39 -37.70 6.95
CA PRO A 72 -4.18 -39.07 6.48
C PRO A 72 -5.06 -39.43 5.29
N THR A 73 -6.11 -38.66 5.03
CA THR A 73 -7.05 -38.83 3.92
C THR A 73 -6.59 -38.17 2.63
N LEU A 74 -5.43 -37.51 2.65
CA LEU A 74 -4.92 -36.77 1.50
C LEU A 74 -4.44 -37.73 0.40
N THR A 75 -4.91 -37.52 -0.83
CA THR A 75 -4.43 -38.30 -1.97
C THR A 75 -3.00 -37.93 -2.31
N GLU A 76 -2.28 -38.82 -3.01
CA GLU A 76 -0.91 -38.54 -3.46
C GLU A 76 -0.87 -37.35 -4.45
N ALA A 77 -1.88 -37.23 -5.31
CA ALA A 77 -2.00 -36.10 -6.22
C ALA A 77 -2.17 -34.77 -5.46
N ASP A 78 -3.02 -34.76 -4.44
CA ASP A 78 -3.23 -33.57 -3.59
C ASP A 78 -1.97 -33.22 -2.80
N ARG A 79 -1.24 -34.23 -2.31
CA ARG A 79 0.04 -34.05 -1.62
C ARG A 79 1.05 -33.31 -2.50
N GLN A 80 1.25 -33.79 -3.73
CA GLN A 80 2.17 -33.16 -4.68
C GLN A 80 1.76 -31.72 -5.03
N VAL A 81 0.47 -31.45 -5.16
CA VAL A 81 -0.04 -30.09 -5.40
C VAL A 81 0.25 -29.18 -4.20
N LEU A 82 0.01 -29.66 -2.97
CA LEU A 82 0.27 -28.91 -1.75
C LEU A 82 1.77 -28.65 -1.54
N GLU A 83 2.63 -29.66 -1.75
CA GLU A 83 4.09 -29.51 -1.68
C GLU A 83 4.61 -28.53 -2.73
N GLY A 84 4.09 -28.60 -3.96
CA GLY A 84 4.41 -27.64 -5.01
C GLY A 84 4.01 -26.21 -4.65
N ARG A 85 2.83 -26.03 -4.05
CA ARG A 85 2.37 -24.72 -3.56
C ARG A 85 3.23 -24.21 -2.40
N ARG A 86 3.57 -25.08 -1.45
CA ARG A 86 4.46 -24.78 -0.31
C ARG A 86 5.82 -24.29 -0.79
N SER A 87 6.44 -25.00 -1.74
CA SER A 87 7.73 -24.62 -2.32
C SER A 87 7.68 -23.23 -3.00
N LYS A 88 6.62 -22.93 -3.75
CA LYS A 88 6.42 -21.59 -4.34
C LYS A 88 6.34 -20.48 -3.30
N LEU A 89 5.60 -20.72 -2.21
CA LEU A 89 5.49 -19.76 -1.10
C LEU A 89 6.82 -19.58 -0.37
N GLU A 90 7.63 -20.63 -0.21
CA GLU A 90 8.97 -20.53 0.37
C GLU A 90 9.92 -19.67 -0.49
N VAL A 91 9.80 -19.74 -1.82
CA VAL A 91 10.54 -18.85 -2.72
C VAL A 91 10.06 -17.41 -2.55
N GLU A 92 8.75 -17.17 -2.58
CA GLU A 92 8.18 -15.83 -2.39
C GLU A 92 8.59 -15.23 -1.03
N ARG A 93 8.61 -16.03 0.04
CA ARG A 93 9.07 -15.62 1.36
C ARG A 93 10.51 -15.11 1.34
N LYS A 94 11.40 -15.81 0.64
CA LYS A 94 12.81 -15.39 0.51
C LYS A 94 12.93 -14.06 -0.23
N ASP A 95 12.12 -13.85 -1.27
CA ASP A 95 12.09 -12.58 -1.99
C ASP A 95 11.62 -11.44 -1.08
N VAL A 96 10.54 -11.67 -0.31
CA VAL A 96 10.04 -10.71 0.68
C VAL A 96 11.09 -10.39 1.75
N ASP A 97 11.78 -11.39 2.29
CA ASP A 97 12.87 -11.20 3.26
C ASP A 97 14.02 -10.36 2.65
N GLY A 98 14.30 -10.55 1.37
CA GLY A 98 15.25 -9.72 0.61
C GLY A 98 14.85 -8.24 0.56
N TRP A 99 13.58 -7.96 0.25
CA TRP A 99 13.03 -6.60 0.23
C TRP A 99 13.07 -5.94 1.61
N ILE A 100 12.64 -6.67 2.65
CA ILE A 100 12.70 -6.21 4.06
C ILE A 100 14.13 -5.81 4.43
N LYS A 101 15.12 -6.67 4.12
CA LYS A 101 16.53 -6.40 4.40
C LYS A 101 17.02 -5.14 3.69
N MET A 102 16.65 -4.96 2.42
CA MET A 102 17.05 -3.79 1.63
C MET A 102 16.44 -2.50 2.19
N ILE A 103 15.16 -2.50 2.56
CA ILE A 103 14.51 -1.31 3.16
C ILE A 103 15.12 -0.97 4.51
N PHE A 104 15.38 -2.00 5.35
CA PHE A 104 16.03 -1.80 6.64
C PHE A 104 17.44 -1.19 6.49
N GLN A 105 18.22 -1.64 5.50
CA GLN A 105 19.49 -1.02 5.17
C GLN A 105 19.34 0.45 4.77
N ARG A 106 18.32 0.80 3.98
CA ARG A 106 18.07 2.20 3.59
C ARG A 106 17.70 3.07 4.80
N LEU A 107 16.85 2.56 5.70
CA LEU A 107 16.45 3.26 6.93
C LEU A 107 17.64 3.62 7.83
N ILE A 108 18.62 2.71 7.97
CA ILE A 108 19.82 2.97 8.79
C ILE A 108 20.71 4.08 8.20
N HIS A 109 20.69 4.26 6.87
CA HIS A 109 21.52 5.23 6.17
C HIS A 109 20.76 6.51 5.79
N VAL A 110 19.56 6.74 6.35
CA VAL A 110 18.87 8.03 6.21
C VAL A 110 19.65 9.07 7.04
N PRO A 111 20.19 10.14 6.41
CA PRO A 111 21.00 11.16 7.10
C PRO A 111 20.19 12.09 8.00
#